data_AF-A0A2B7Y3F3-F1
#
_entry.id   AF-A0A2B7Y3F3-F1
#
_cell.length_a   1.000
_cell.length_b   1.000
_cell.length_c   1.000
_cell.angle_alpha   90.00
_cell.angle_beta   90.00
_cell.angle_gamma   90.00
#
_symmetry.space_group_name_H-M   'P 1'
#
loop_
_entity.id
_entity.type
_entity.pdbx_description
1 polymer ?
#
loop_
_entity_poly.entity_id
_entity_poly.type
_entity_poly.pdbx_seq_one_letter_code
_entity_poly.pdbx_strand_id
1 'polypeptide(L)'
;MLLPFSALLTLALPLGLLAQTVCNGRAEYCNRRYSDISFIGAHNSPFVGYLPQHNQEISVTTQLNLGIRYLQGQTHLNARGKLRMCHTSCFLENAGGLDAYLKKVKQWLDDNPDEVVTLLITNGDRLDISRFDEAFRKSGIIRYIFVPPSTPHRLPMDEWPTLQQMIRSEKRVVVFLDYEADVNRVPYILDQFTYYWETPFDTTDPLFMQCKIDRPDPNANPEGRMYIVNHYLDIEKMGVLIPDRLAAPRTNAPTGKGSIGAQVDLCTALHGRKPNVVLVDFLNQGDVFRAQDMMNAV
;
A
#
# COMPACT_ATOMS: atom_id res chain seq x y z
N MET A 1 -59.90 36.98 37.80
CA MET A 1 -58.76 37.05 36.85
C MET A 1 -57.95 35.79 37.01
N LEU A 2 -58.11 34.83 36.10
CA LEU A 2 -57.34 33.58 36.02
C LEU A 2 -56.56 33.65 34.71
N LEU A 3 -55.24 33.67 34.79
CA LEU A 3 -54.33 33.60 33.63
C LEU A 3 -53.93 32.13 33.42
N PRO A 4 -53.94 31.60 32.18
CA PRO A 4 -53.48 30.25 31.92
C PRO A 4 -51.95 30.26 31.74
N PHE A 5 -51.26 29.34 32.41
CA PHE A 5 -49.85 29.04 32.15
C PHE A 5 -49.76 28.17 30.88
N SER A 6 -49.33 28.75 29.77
CA SER A 6 -48.89 27.99 28.60
C SER A 6 -47.46 27.47 28.85
N ALA A 7 -47.32 26.16 29.05
CA ALA A 7 -46.03 25.50 29.05
C ALA A 7 -45.52 25.40 27.61
N LEU A 8 -44.46 26.14 27.28
CA LEU A 8 -43.71 25.97 26.03
C LEU A 8 -42.89 24.67 26.13
N LEU A 9 -43.24 23.69 25.31
CA LEU A 9 -42.45 22.48 25.12
C LEU A 9 -41.31 22.80 24.14
N THR A 10 -40.11 23.05 24.64
CA THR A 10 -38.92 23.20 23.79
C THR A 10 -38.44 21.83 23.32
N LEU A 11 -38.67 21.51 22.04
CA LEU A 11 -38.00 20.40 21.37
C LEU A 11 -36.50 20.72 21.25
N ALA A 12 -35.67 20.09 22.08
CA ALA A 12 -34.24 20.03 21.84
C ALA A 12 -33.96 18.98 20.75
N LEU A 13 -33.70 19.44 19.52
CA LEU A 13 -33.12 18.60 18.48
C LEU A 13 -31.69 18.23 18.92
N PRO A 14 -31.30 16.95 18.94
CA PRO A 14 -29.92 16.59 19.18
C PRO A 14 -29.13 17.08 17.95
N LEU A 15 -28.32 18.13 18.14
CA LEU A 15 -27.22 18.43 17.25
C LEU A 15 -26.23 17.28 17.36
N GLY A 16 -26.50 16.19 16.63
CA GLY A 16 -25.47 15.22 16.33
C GLY A 16 -24.36 15.98 15.62
N LEU A 17 -23.21 16.11 16.27
CA LEU A 17 -21.96 16.40 15.58
C LEU A 17 -21.84 15.35 14.48
N LEU A 18 -22.15 15.72 13.24
CA LEU A 18 -21.77 14.93 12.09
C LEU A 18 -20.23 14.99 12.10
N ALA A 19 -19.61 13.99 12.74
CA ALA A 19 -18.18 13.77 12.57
C ALA A 19 -17.93 13.74 11.07
N GLN A 20 -17.12 14.68 10.58
CA GLN A 20 -16.78 14.76 9.18
C GLN A 20 -16.21 13.40 8.79
N THR A 21 -16.89 12.69 7.87
CA THR A 21 -16.41 11.38 7.43
C THR A 21 -15.07 11.58 6.75
N VAL A 22 -14.03 11.02 7.33
CA VAL A 22 -12.69 10.97 6.75
C VAL A 22 -12.46 9.57 6.20
N CYS A 23 -11.70 9.44 5.12
CA CYS A 23 -11.33 8.16 4.54
C CYS A 23 -9.82 8.18 4.38
N ASN A 24 -9.12 7.23 4.99
CA ASN A 24 -7.66 7.29 5.07
C ASN A 24 -7.15 8.63 5.67
N GLY A 25 -7.82 9.09 6.73
CA GLY A 25 -7.48 10.34 7.44
C GLY A 25 -7.83 11.65 6.71
N ARG A 26 -8.45 11.60 5.52
CA ARG A 26 -8.79 12.81 4.73
C ARG A 26 -10.21 12.77 4.21
N ALA A 27 -10.93 13.89 4.29
CA ALA A 27 -12.29 13.99 3.77
C ALA A 27 -12.31 14.00 2.24
N GLU A 28 -11.29 14.60 1.63
CA GLU A 28 -11.08 14.74 0.19
C GLU A 28 -10.92 13.38 -0.51
N TYR A 29 -10.53 12.34 0.23
CA TYR A 29 -10.33 10.99 -0.30
C TYR A 29 -11.62 10.18 -0.36
N CYS A 30 -12.64 10.53 0.41
CA CYS A 30 -13.85 9.71 0.51
C CYS A 30 -14.56 9.51 -0.83
N ASN A 31 -14.62 10.55 -1.66
CA ASN A 31 -15.27 10.51 -2.97
C ASN A 31 -14.33 10.14 -4.13
N ARG A 32 -13.04 9.88 -3.85
CA ARG A 32 -12.07 9.45 -4.87
C ARG A 32 -12.12 7.95 -5.02
N ARG A 33 -12.05 7.47 -6.27
CA ARG A 33 -11.86 6.05 -6.58
C ARG A 33 -10.51 5.59 -6.04
N TYR A 34 -10.43 4.35 -5.59
CA TYR A 34 -9.17 3.75 -5.14
C TYR A 34 -8.04 3.91 -6.17
N SER A 35 -8.37 3.74 -7.45
CA SER A 35 -7.47 3.88 -8.60
C SER A 35 -7.04 5.32 -8.93
N ASP A 36 -7.66 6.32 -8.31
CA ASP A 36 -7.37 7.75 -8.50
C ASP A 36 -6.59 8.35 -7.33
N ILE A 37 -6.20 7.53 -6.35
CA ILE A 37 -5.38 7.95 -5.21
C ILE A 37 -3.93 7.51 -5.42
N SER A 38 -3.01 8.43 -5.13
CA SER A 38 -1.58 8.15 -5.07
C SER A 38 -1.18 7.82 -3.63
N PHE A 39 -0.51 6.69 -3.43
CA PHE A 39 -0.04 6.25 -2.12
C PHE A 39 1.49 6.34 -2.03
N ILE A 40 2.00 6.78 -0.89
CA ILE A 40 3.30 6.31 -0.42
C ILE A 40 3.09 4.91 0.15
N GLY A 41 3.89 3.96 -0.33
CA GLY A 41 3.90 2.61 0.17
C GLY A 41 5.19 2.26 0.90
N ALA A 42 5.07 1.43 1.93
CA ALA A 42 6.21 0.87 2.62
C ALA A 42 6.77 -0.30 1.80
N HIS A 43 7.93 -0.09 1.16
CA HIS A 43 8.70 -1.18 0.57
C HIS A 43 9.13 -2.12 1.71
N ASN A 44 8.93 -3.43 1.52
CA ASN A 44 9.41 -4.42 2.47
C ASN A 44 9.00 -4.16 3.94
N SER A 45 7.76 -3.70 4.14
CA SER A 45 7.18 -3.34 5.44
C SER A 45 7.51 -4.28 6.62
N PRO A 46 7.51 -5.62 6.45
CA PRO A 46 7.83 -6.53 7.55
C PRO A 46 9.29 -6.47 8.06
N PHE A 47 10.25 -5.97 7.28
CA PHE A 47 11.69 -6.07 7.57
C PHE A 47 12.18 -4.83 8.33
N VAL A 48 12.06 -4.91 9.66
CA VAL A 48 12.21 -3.77 10.57
C VAL A 48 13.45 -3.89 11.46
N GLY A 49 14.30 -2.87 11.45
CA GLY A 49 15.39 -2.70 12.42
C GLY A 49 16.55 -1.87 11.88
N TYR A 50 17.78 -2.17 12.33
CA TYR A 50 19.00 -1.37 12.03
C TYR A 50 20.12 -2.13 11.32
N LEU A 51 19.90 -3.39 10.94
CA LEU A 51 20.84 -4.19 10.16
C LEU A 51 20.78 -3.84 8.66
N PRO A 52 21.83 -4.15 7.88
CA PRO A 52 21.91 -3.81 6.46
C PRO A 52 20.71 -4.28 5.63
N GLN A 53 20.12 -5.43 5.94
CA GLN A 53 19.01 -6.00 5.17
C GLN A 53 17.62 -5.44 5.54
N HIS A 54 17.52 -4.51 6.50
CA HIS A 54 16.24 -3.95 6.92
C HIS A 54 15.84 -2.74 6.08
N ASN A 55 14.57 -2.68 5.71
CA ASN A 55 13.99 -1.63 4.89
C ASN A 55 13.22 -0.59 5.68
N GLN A 56 12.80 -0.90 6.91
CA GLN A 56 12.04 0.01 7.76
C GLN A 56 12.62 0.08 9.19
N GLU A 57 12.35 1.17 9.92
CA GLU A 57 12.77 1.33 11.32
C GLU A 57 11.63 1.12 12.32
N ILE A 58 10.41 1.08 11.79
CA ILE A 58 9.18 1.13 12.58
C ILE A 58 8.25 -0.02 12.21
N SER A 59 7.51 -0.50 13.22
CA SER A 59 6.60 -1.64 13.08
C SER A 59 5.48 -1.35 12.08
N VAL A 60 4.90 -2.39 11.48
CA VAL A 60 3.73 -2.25 10.58
C VAL A 60 2.58 -1.44 11.22
N THR A 61 2.32 -1.62 12.52
CA THR A 61 1.30 -0.83 13.23
C THR A 61 1.67 0.65 13.30
N THR A 62 2.95 0.96 13.50
CA THR A 62 3.46 2.34 13.47
C THR A 62 3.38 2.92 12.06
N GLN A 63 3.74 2.16 11.02
CA GLN A 63 3.62 2.58 9.62
C GLN A 63 2.16 2.95 9.29
N LEU A 64 1.21 2.09 9.67
CA LEU A 64 -0.22 2.35 9.53
C LEU A 64 -0.67 3.58 10.33
N ASN A 65 -0.24 3.73 11.59
CA ASN A 65 -0.57 4.91 12.40
C ASN A 65 -0.04 6.22 11.81
N LEU A 66 1.08 6.20 11.09
CA LEU A 66 1.63 7.38 10.42
C LEU A 66 0.83 7.79 9.17
N GLY A 67 0.04 6.89 8.59
CA GLY A 67 -0.75 7.16 7.39
C GLY A 67 -0.41 6.29 6.18
N ILE A 68 0.50 5.32 6.30
CA ILE A 68 0.77 4.37 5.21
C ILE A 68 -0.45 3.50 4.97
N ARG A 69 -0.87 3.38 3.71
CA ARG A 69 -2.01 2.56 3.28
C ARG A 69 -1.67 1.58 2.18
N TYR A 70 -0.41 1.50 1.78
CA TYR A 70 0.10 0.51 0.85
C TYR A 70 1.30 -0.19 1.48
N LEU A 71 1.18 -1.48 1.76
CA LEU A 71 2.22 -2.29 2.42
C LEU A 71 2.70 -3.35 1.44
N GLN A 72 3.99 -3.31 1.10
CA GLN A 72 4.63 -4.32 0.28
C GLN A 72 5.53 -5.22 1.13
N GLY A 73 5.61 -6.51 0.82
CA GLY A 73 6.47 -7.44 1.55
C GLY A 73 6.73 -8.74 0.81
N GLN A 74 7.88 -9.35 1.11
CA GLN A 74 8.33 -10.57 0.42
C GLN A 74 8.05 -11.83 1.20
N THR A 75 7.82 -12.92 0.47
CA THR A 75 7.61 -14.24 1.07
C THR A 75 8.50 -15.30 0.47
N HIS A 76 8.99 -16.20 1.34
CA HIS A 76 9.75 -17.38 0.97
C HIS A 76 9.41 -18.58 1.88
N LEU A 77 9.77 -19.78 1.44
CA LEU A 77 9.78 -20.96 2.28
C LEU A 77 11.02 -20.96 3.17
N ASN A 78 10.81 -21.24 4.46
CA ASN A 78 11.94 -21.57 5.33
C ASN A 78 12.40 -23.03 5.14
N ALA A 79 13.49 -23.41 5.80
CA ALA A 79 14.04 -24.78 5.76
C ALA A 79 13.06 -25.90 6.19
N ARG A 80 11.91 -25.54 6.79
CA ARG A 80 10.84 -26.47 7.18
C ARG A 80 9.64 -26.44 6.23
N GLY A 81 9.76 -25.79 5.06
CA GLY A 81 8.70 -25.68 4.05
C GLY A 81 7.51 -24.82 4.48
N LYS A 82 7.69 -23.90 5.43
CA LYS A 82 6.62 -22.97 5.84
C LYS A 82 6.78 -21.64 5.12
N LEU A 83 5.68 -21.08 4.62
CA LEU A 83 5.63 -19.73 4.07
C LEU A 83 5.88 -18.68 5.16
N ARG A 84 6.83 -17.78 4.92
CA ARG A 84 7.29 -16.77 5.88
C ARG A 84 7.48 -15.43 5.19
N MET A 85 7.39 -14.35 5.96
CA MET A 85 7.88 -13.04 5.53
C MET A 85 9.41 -13.04 5.64
N CYS A 86 10.11 -13.17 4.52
CA CYS A 86 11.57 -13.26 4.49
C CYS A 86 12.13 -12.31 3.43
N HIS A 87 13.26 -11.67 3.70
CA HIS A 87 13.91 -10.75 2.75
C HIS A 87 14.95 -11.52 1.94
N THR A 88 14.74 -11.69 0.62
CA THR A 88 15.57 -12.51 -0.29
C THR A 88 15.59 -14.03 0.02
N SER A 89 15.74 -14.41 1.29
CA SER A 89 15.64 -15.78 1.80
C SER A 89 15.42 -15.76 3.30
N CYS A 90 14.85 -16.84 3.85
CA CYS A 90 14.66 -16.95 5.30
C CYS A 90 15.95 -17.16 6.11
N PHE A 91 17.10 -17.31 5.44
CA PHE A 91 18.41 -17.29 6.08
C PHE A 91 18.90 -15.87 6.33
N LEU A 92 18.64 -14.95 5.39
CA LEU A 92 19.05 -13.55 5.51
C LEU A 92 18.19 -12.80 6.54
N GLU A 93 16.86 -12.90 6.42
CA GLU A 93 15.92 -12.25 7.34
C GLU A 93 14.62 -13.04 7.41
N ASN A 94 14.03 -13.17 8.61
CA ASN A 94 12.77 -13.89 8.81
C ASN A 94 11.89 -13.16 9.82
N ALA A 95 11.02 -12.30 9.31
CA ALA A 95 10.17 -11.42 10.10
C ALA A 95 8.91 -12.11 10.67
N GLY A 96 8.69 -13.40 10.41
CA GLY A 96 7.49 -14.10 10.89
C GLY A 96 6.74 -14.89 9.83
N GLY A 97 5.58 -15.41 10.22
CA GLY A 97 4.65 -16.01 9.26
C GLY A 97 3.83 -14.91 8.58
N LEU A 98 3.47 -15.13 7.31
CA LEU A 98 2.53 -14.24 6.60
C LEU A 98 1.23 -14.08 7.39
N ASP A 99 0.70 -15.17 7.95
CA ASP A 99 -0.51 -15.16 8.80
C ASP A 99 -0.36 -14.27 10.03
N ALA A 100 0.82 -14.25 10.67
CA ALA A 100 1.09 -13.42 11.84
C ALA A 100 1.19 -11.93 11.48
N TYR A 101 1.80 -11.61 10.34
CA TYR A 101 1.86 -10.24 9.83
C TYR A 101 0.44 -9.73 9.46
N LEU A 102 -0.33 -10.54 8.73
CA LEU A 102 -1.72 -10.23 8.38
C LEU A 102 -2.62 -10.04 9.60
N LYS A 103 -2.41 -10.80 10.69
CA LYS A 103 -3.12 -10.60 11.96
C LYS A 103 -2.86 -9.22 12.57
N LYS A 104 -1.63 -8.70 12.49
CA LYS A 104 -1.32 -7.35 12.98
C LYS A 104 -2.04 -6.28 12.17
N VAL A 105 -2.06 -6.41 10.84
CA VAL A 105 -2.80 -5.50 9.94
C VAL A 105 -4.29 -5.58 10.21
N LYS A 106 -4.85 -6.80 10.33
CA LYS A 106 -6.26 -7.02 10.67
C LYS A 106 -6.61 -6.37 12.01
N GLN A 107 -5.83 -6.59 13.06
CA GLN A 107 -6.10 -5.99 14.37
C GLN A 107 -6.16 -4.46 14.26
N TRP A 108 -5.21 -3.87 13.55
CA TRP A 108 -5.25 -2.43 13.30
C TRP A 108 -6.50 -2.00 12.52
N LEU A 109 -6.93 -2.74 11.50
CA LEU A 109 -8.17 -2.46 10.76
C LEU A 109 -9.44 -2.62 11.62
N ASP A 110 -9.43 -3.50 12.61
CA ASP A 110 -10.54 -3.66 13.56
C ASP A 110 -10.71 -2.37 14.39
N ASP A 111 -9.58 -1.77 14.79
CA ASP A 111 -9.54 -0.56 15.62
C ASP A 111 -9.70 0.74 14.79
N ASN A 112 -9.61 0.65 13.45
CA ASN A 112 -9.68 1.79 12.54
C ASN A 112 -10.65 1.52 11.37
N PRO A 113 -11.97 1.79 11.55
CA PRO A 113 -13.01 1.39 10.60
C PRO A 113 -13.03 2.22 9.30
N ASP A 114 -12.49 3.44 9.32
CA ASP A 114 -12.52 4.39 8.20
C ASP A 114 -11.30 4.30 7.26
N GLU A 115 -10.61 3.16 7.32
CA GLU A 115 -9.32 2.96 6.68
C GLU A 115 -9.39 1.87 5.63
N VAL A 116 -8.79 2.12 4.46
CA VAL A 116 -8.62 1.20 3.34
C VAL A 116 -7.13 0.96 3.12
N VAL A 117 -6.71 -0.30 3.18
CA VAL A 117 -5.29 -0.73 3.12
C VAL A 117 -5.06 -1.66 1.93
N THR A 118 -3.93 -1.49 1.25
CA THR A 118 -3.47 -2.39 0.19
C THR A 118 -2.29 -3.21 0.66
N LEU A 119 -2.31 -4.49 0.31
CA LEU A 119 -1.24 -5.44 0.53
C LEU A 119 -0.69 -5.89 -0.83
N LEU A 120 0.59 -5.65 -1.09
CA LEU A 120 1.31 -6.25 -2.21
C LEU A 120 2.28 -7.30 -1.65
N ILE A 121 2.02 -8.57 -1.93
CA ILE A 121 2.87 -9.67 -1.49
C ILE A 121 3.72 -10.11 -2.68
N THR A 122 5.02 -10.31 -2.47
CA THR A 122 5.89 -10.91 -3.48
C THR A 122 6.08 -12.40 -3.24
N ASN A 123 6.06 -13.17 -4.32
CA ASN A 123 6.14 -14.62 -4.38
C ASN A 123 7.40 -15.04 -5.14
N GLY A 124 8.56 -14.73 -4.57
CA GLY A 124 9.86 -15.02 -5.18
C GLY A 124 10.12 -16.50 -5.45
N ASP A 125 9.49 -17.38 -4.66
CA ASP A 125 9.62 -18.83 -4.77
C ASP A 125 8.61 -19.47 -5.77
N ARG A 126 7.77 -18.69 -6.45
CA ARG A 126 6.74 -19.17 -7.40
C ARG A 126 5.83 -20.23 -6.79
N LEU A 127 5.39 -19.98 -5.57
CA LEU A 127 4.56 -20.92 -4.81
C LEU A 127 3.11 -20.86 -5.27
N ASP A 128 2.43 -22.00 -5.16
CA ASP A 128 1.00 -22.11 -5.45
C ASP A 128 0.16 -21.19 -4.55
N ILE A 129 -0.83 -20.52 -5.16
CA ILE A 129 -1.73 -19.56 -4.51
C ILE A 129 -2.42 -20.10 -3.24
N SER A 130 -2.64 -21.41 -3.13
CA SER A 130 -3.26 -22.02 -1.95
C SER A 130 -2.48 -21.79 -0.66
N ARG A 131 -1.15 -21.63 -0.73
CA ARG A 131 -0.30 -21.31 0.42
C ARG A 131 -0.61 -19.92 0.98
N PHE A 132 -0.90 -18.97 0.09
CA PHE A 132 -1.32 -17.63 0.45
C PHE A 132 -2.75 -17.64 0.98
N ASP A 133 -3.68 -18.32 0.31
CA ASP A 133 -5.07 -18.48 0.79
C ASP A 133 -5.13 -19.04 2.22
N GLU A 134 -4.32 -20.06 2.54
CA GLU A 134 -4.21 -20.61 3.89
C GLU A 134 -3.81 -19.54 4.92
N ALA A 135 -2.78 -18.74 4.61
CA ALA A 135 -2.30 -17.68 5.51
C ALA A 135 -3.35 -16.57 5.69
N PHE A 136 -4.02 -16.15 4.60
CA PHE A 136 -5.09 -15.16 4.64
C PHE A 136 -6.28 -15.66 5.46
N ARG A 137 -6.73 -16.91 5.27
CA ARG A 137 -7.81 -17.53 6.08
C ARG A 137 -7.45 -17.59 7.55
N LYS A 138 -6.24 -18.08 7.87
CA LYS A 138 -5.76 -18.22 9.25
C LYS A 138 -5.61 -16.88 9.98
N SER A 139 -5.37 -15.81 9.23
CA SER A 139 -5.32 -14.46 9.81
C SER A 139 -6.70 -13.89 10.15
N GLY A 140 -7.75 -14.33 9.45
CA GLY A 140 -9.10 -13.78 9.55
C GLY A 140 -9.31 -12.46 8.82
N ILE A 141 -8.31 -11.94 8.09
CA ILE A 141 -8.41 -10.66 7.37
C ILE A 141 -9.35 -10.71 6.15
N ILE A 142 -9.66 -11.92 5.64
CA ILE A 142 -10.47 -12.14 4.42
C ILE A 142 -11.80 -11.39 4.44
N ARG A 143 -12.43 -11.23 5.61
CA ARG A 143 -13.71 -10.51 5.72
C ARG A 143 -13.64 -9.10 5.13
N TYR A 144 -12.48 -8.45 5.22
CA TYR A 144 -12.22 -7.10 4.74
C TYR A 144 -11.78 -7.03 3.28
N ILE A 145 -11.45 -8.15 2.64
CA ILE A 145 -10.83 -8.11 1.32
C ILE A 145 -11.88 -7.82 0.24
N PHE A 146 -11.59 -6.82 -0.59
CA PHE A 146 -12.33 -6.47 -1.78
C PHE A 146 -12.07 -7.49 -2.89
N VAL A 147 -13.15 -8.04 -3.44
CA VAL A 147 -13.14 -8.86 -4.65
C VAL A 147 -13.77 -8.02 -5.76
N PRO A 148 -13.05 -7.76 -6.87
CA PRO A 148 -13.62 -7.04 -7.99
C PRO A 148 -14.88 -7.74 -8.53
N PRO A 149 -15.98 -7.01 -8.77
CA PRO A 149 -17.22 -7.60 -9.30
C PRO A 149 -17.03 -8.17 -10.71
N SER A 150 -16.00 -7.73 -11.44
CA SER A 150 -15.64 -8.21 -12.78
C SER A 150 -14.86 -9.53 -12.80
N THR A 151 -14.46 -10.06 -11.64
CA THR A 151 -13.64 -11.29 -11.54
C THR A 151 -14.28 -12.44 -12.33
N PRO A 152 -13.54 -13.15 -13.21
CA PRO A 152 -12.07 -13.18 -13.35
C PRO A 152 -11.47 -12.12 -14.29
N HIS A 153 -12.26 -11.21 -14.86
CA HIS A 153 -11.76 -10.15 -15.71
C HIS A 153 -11.22 -8.97 -14.90
N ARG A 154 -10.22 -8.28 -15.47
CA ARG A 154 -9.63 -7.06 -14.90
C ARG A 154 -10.72 -5.99 -14.71
N LEU A 155 -10.81 -5.43 -13.51
CA LEU A 155 -11.64 -4.26 -13.25
C LEU A 155 -11.00 -3.02 -13.90
N PRO A 156 -11.71 -2.33 -14.82
CA PRO A 156 -11.25 -1.08 -15.41
C PRO A 156 -10.91 -0.03 -14.34
N MET A 157 -9.95 0.85 -14.63
CA MET A 157 -9.49 1.87 -13.67
C MET A 157 -10.61 2.80 -13.22
N ASP A 158 -11.52 3.17 -14.12
CA ASP A 158 -12.63 4.08 -13.86
C ASP A 158 -13.81 3.43 -13.12
N GLU A 159 -13.83 2.10 -13.00
CA GLU A 159 -14.84 1.31 -12.29
C GLU A 159 -14.44 0.92 -10.86
N TRP A 160 -13.23 1.26 -10.40
CA TRP A 160 -12.85 1.04 -9.00
C TRP A 160 -13.77 1.83 -8.07
N PRO A 161 -14.22 1.23 -6.95
CA PRO A 161 -15.06 1.94 -5.98
C PRO A 161 -14.31 3.11 -5.34
N THR A 162 -15.08 4.08 -4.87
CA THR A 162 -14.58 5.13 -3.97
C THR A 162 -14.16 4.57 -2.63
N LEU A 163 -13.25 5.24 -1.91
CA LEU A 163 -12.87 4.79 -0.57
C LEU A 163 -14.08 4.73 0.37
N GLN A 164 -15.01 5.68 0.26
CA GLN A 164 -16.23 5.67 1.05
C GLN A 164 -17.09 4.44 0.79
N GLN A 165 -17.21 3.99 -0.46
CA GLN A 165 -17.95 2.77 -0.81
C GLN A 165 -17.25 1.51 -0.27
N MET A 166 -15.91 1.46 -0.33
CA MET A 166 -15.12 0.37 0.25
C MET A 166 -15.30 0.30 1.77
N ILE A 167 -15.28 1.44 2.45
CA ILE A 167 -15.52 1.54 3.89
C ILE A 167 -16.92 1.08 4.26
N ARG A 168 -17.96 1.61 3.59
CA ARG A 168 -19.37 1.27 3.86
C ARG A 168 -19.71 -0.20 3.61
N SER A 169 -19.03 -0.84 2.67
CA SER A 169 -19.20 -2.27 2.37
C SER A 169 -18.32 -3.18 3.23
N GLU A 170 -17.52 -2.61 4.13
CA GLU A 170 -16.46 -3.27 4.90
C GLU A 170 -15.42 -4.00 4.02
N LYS A 171 -15.36 -3.71 2.71
CA LYS A 171 -14.36 -4.26 1.77
C LYS A 171 -13.17 -3.33 1.66
N ARG A 172 -12.44 -3.24 2.77
CA ARG A 172 -11.39 -2.25 3.06
C ARG A 172 -9.95 -2.74 2.85
N VAL A 173 -9.75 -3.92 2.30
CA VAL A 173 -8.43 -4.44 1.95
C VAL A 173 -8.35 -4.81 0.48
N VAL A 174 -7.33 -4.33 -0.24
CA VAL A 174 -7.00 -4.79 -1.60
C VAL A 174 -5.74 -5.63 -1.52
N VAL A 175 -5.73 -6.80 -2.16
CA VAL A 175 -4.57 -7.71 -2.12
C VAL A 175 -4.08 -7.99 -3.53
N PHE A 176 -2.79 -7.79 -3.73
CA PHE A 176 -2.06 -8.16 -4.94
C PHE A 176 -0.97 -9.18 -4.61
N LEU A 177 -0.74 -10.10 -5.54
CA LEU A 177 0.40 -11.01 -5.57
C LEU A 177 1.12 -10.83 -6.90
N ASP A 178 2.44 -10.70 -6.88
CA ASP A 178 3.24 -10.42 -8.09
C ASP A 178 3.25 -11.58 -9.10
N TYR A 179 3.39 -12.81 -8.61
CA TYR A 179 3.49 -14.01 -9.42
C TYR A 179 2.64 -15.15 -8.85
N GLU A 180 2.11 -15.98 -9.74
CA GLU A 180 1.25 -17.14 -9.41
C GLU A 180 -0.08 -16.77 -8.71
N ALA A 181 -0.57 -15.55 -8.93
CA ALA A 181 -1.96 -15.23 -8.61
C ALA A 181 -2.90 -16.02 -9.53
N ASP A 182 -3.97 -16.57 -8.98
CA ASP A 182 -5.02 -17.23 -9.75
C ASP A 182 -6.39 -16.88 -9.17
N VAL A 183 -7.03 -15.89 -9.79
CA VAL A 183 -8.34 -15.37 -9.36
C VAL A 183 -9.49 -16.35 -9.58
N ASN A 184 -9.30 -17.42 -10.37
CA ASN A 184 -10.31 -18.47 -10.50
C ASN A 184 -10.31 -19.40 -9.27
N ARG A 185 -9.17 -19.53 -8.58
CA ARG A 185 -9.02 -20.34 -7.36
C ARG A 185 -9.17 -19.51 -6.10
N VAL A 186 -8.59 -18.31 -6.09
CA VAL A 186 -8.56 -17.40 -4.94
C VAL A 186 -8.91 -15.99 -5.42
N PRO A 187 -10.21 -15.67 -5.59
CA PRO A 187 -10.67 -14.46 -6.30
C PRO A 187 -10.33 -13.13 -5.62
N TYR A 188 -9.90 -13.18 -4.36
CA TYR A 188 -9.56 -12.00 -3.56
C TYR A 188 -8.06 -11.67 -3.55
N ILE A 189 -7.20 -12.52 -4.14
CA ILE A 189 -5.77 -12.23 -4.34
C ILE A 189 -5.56 -11.94 -5.83
N LEU A 190 -5.42 -10.65 -6.15
CA LEU A 190 -5.33 -10.17 -7.52
C LEU A 190 -3.92 -10.33 -8.08
N ASP A 191 -3.81 -10.59 -9.37
CA ASP A 191 -2.53 -10.56 -10.08
C ASP A 191 -2.01 -9.12 -10.18
N GLN A 192 -0.86 -8.81 -9.57
CA GLN A 192 -0.26 -7.46 -9.61
C GLN A 192 -0.13 -7.02 -11.06
N PHE A 193 0.42 -7.88 -11.91
CA PHE A 193 0.72 -7.55 -13.30
C PHE A 193 -0.46 -7.70 -14.26
N THR A 194 -1.68 -7.74 -13.73
CA THR A 194 -2.92 -7.44 -14.45
C THR A 194 -3.37 -6.01 -14.17
N TYR A 195 -3.09 -5.50 -12.96
CA TYR A 195 -3.53 -4.18 -12.50
C TYR A 195 -2.45 -3.12 -12.49
N TYR A 196 -1.18 -3.50 -12.43
CA TYR A 196 -0.02 -2.63 -12.34
C TYR A 196 1.01 -2.94 -13.43
N TRP A 197 1.81 -1.94 -13.75
CA TRP A 197 3.20 -2.09 -14.16
C TRP A 197 4.08 -1.33 -13.16
N GLU A 198 5.39 -1.53 -13.20
CA GLU A 198 6.29 -0.78 -12.32
C GLU A 198 7.64 -0.44 -12.96
N THR A 199 8.30 0.56 -12.37
CA THR A 199 9.64 0.98 -12.74
C THR A 199 10.70 -0.01 -12.23
N PRO A 200 11.94 0.03 -12.74
CA PRO A 200 13.04 -0.76 -12.18
C PRO A 200 13.18 -0.56 -10.68
N PHE A 201 13.48 -1.64 -9.97
CA PHE A 201 13.85 -1.67 -8.56
C PHE A 201 15.38 -1.76 -8.42
N ASP A 202 15.89 -1.84 -7.18
CA ASP A 202 17.31 -2.06 -6.90
C ASP A 202 18.25 -0.98 -7.48
N THR A 203 17.76 0.26 -7.55
CA THR A 203 18.51 1.37 -8.13
C THR A 203 19.62 1.83 -7.19
N THR A 204 20.78 2.10 -7.77
CA THR A 204 21.93 2.71 -7.08
C THR A 204 22.18 4.15 -7.52
N ASP A 205 21.38 4.67 -8.47
CA ASP A 205 21.42 6.08 -8.87
C ASP A 205 20.58 6.92 -7.89
N PRO A 206 21.21 7.77 -7.05
CA PRO A 206 20.51 8.60 -6.08
C PRO A 206 19.65 9.70 -6.71
N LEU A 207 19.70 9.86 -8.03
CA LEU A 207 18.95 10.88 -8.76
C LEU A 207 17.62 10.37 -9.30
N PHE A 208 17.42 9.04 -9.35
CA PHE A 208 16.21 8.41 -9.88
C PHE A 208 15.79 8.97 -11.25
N MET A 209 16.74 9.16 -12.17
CA MET A 209 16.53 9.86 -13.45
C MET A 209 15.85 8.98 -14.52
N GLN A 210 14.91 8.13 -14.10
CA GLN A 210 14.18 7.26 -15.00
C GLN A 210 12.80 6.88 -14.45
N CYS A 211 11.87 6.62 -15.36
CA CYS A 211 10.54 6.09 -15.06
C CYS A 211 10.08 5.13 -16.17
N LYS A 212 10.99 4.29 -16.66
CA LYS A 212 10.65 3.33 -17.73
C LYS A 212 9.81 2.18 -17.16
N ILE A 213 9.03 1.53 -18.01
CA ILE A 213 8.37 0.27 -17.67
C ILE A 213 9.45 -0.81 -17.57
N ASP A 214 9.43 -1.60 -16.49
CA ASP A 214 10.36 -2.71 -16.27
C ASP A 214 9.61 -4.03 -16.09
N ARG A 215 8.63 -4.06 -15.18
CA ARG A 215 7.80 -5.25 -14.94
C ARG A 215 6.32 -4.98 -15.26
N PRO A 216 5.58 -5.98 -15.79
CA PRO A 216 5.96 -7.39 -15.97
C PRO A 216 6.94 -7.67 -17.13
N ASP A 217 6.99 -6.79 -18.11
CA ASP A 217 7.90 -6.84 -19.26
C ASP A 217 8.19 -5.38 -19.68
N PRO A 218 9.40 -5.04 -20.13
CA PRO A 218 9.73 -3.67 -20.57
C PRO A 218 8.87 -3.14 -21.73
N ASN A 219 8.20 -4.02 -22.47
CA ASN A 219 7.29 -3.69 -23.58
C ASN A 219 5.81 -3.90 -23.22
N ALA A 220 5.48 -4.15 -21.95
CA ALA A 220 4.10 -4.32 -21.51
C ALA A 220 3.27 -3.08 -21.83
N ASN A 221 2.03 -3.28 -22.32
CA ASN A 221 1.11 -2.16 -22.57
C ASN A 221 0.71 -1.50 -21.23
N PRO A 222 1.01 -0.21 -20.99
CA PRO A 222 0.64 0.49 -19.78
C PRO A 222 -0.86 0.84 -19.69
N GLU A 223 -1.61 0.75 -20.78
CA GLU A 223 -3.01 1.17 -20.84
C GLU A 223 -3.94 0.38 -19.89
N GLY A 224 -4.77 1.14 -19.16
CA GLY A 224 -5.74 0.60 -18.21
C GLY A 224 -5.11 -0.06 -16.97
N ARG A 225 -3.83 0.19 -16.70
CA ARG A 225 -3.13 -0.28 -15.49
C ARG A 225 -2.82 0.89 -14.59
N MET A 226 -2.86 0.70 -13.28
CA MET A 226 -2.15 1.55 -12.33
C MET A 226 -0.64 1.37 -12.47
N TYR A 227 0.17 2.15 -11.76
CA TYR A 227 1.62 1.89 -11.74
C TYR A 227 2.32 2.24 -10.44
N ILE A 228 3.41 1.53 -10.20
CA ILE A 228 4.28 1.64 -9.04
C ILE A 228 5.62 2.24 -9.46
N VAL A 229 6.09 3.21 -8.70
CA VAL A 229 7.46 3.74 -8.78
C VAL A 229 8.26 3.17 -7.62
N ASN A 230 9.29 2.40 -7.93
CA ASN A 230 10.24 1.89 -6.96
C ASN A 230 11.25 3.00 -6.61
N HIS A 231 10.96 3.78 -5.56
CA HIS A 231 11.75 4.92 -5.08
C HIS A 231 12.44 4.61 -3.75
N TYR A 232 13.25 3.56 -3.76
CA TYR A 232 14.13 3.20 -2.64
C TYR A 232 15.53 3.02 -3.21
N LEU A 233 16.51 3.67 -2.58
CA LEU A 233 17.89 3.71 -3.03
C LEU A 233 18.67 2.59 -2.35
N ASP A 234 19.44 1.85 -3.13
CA ASP A 234 20.45 0.95 -2.62
C ASP A 234 21.85 1.52 -2.77
N ILE A 235 22.75 1.07 -1.91
CA ILE A 235 24.19 1.11 -2.15
C ILE A 235 24.70 -0.28 -2.47
N GLU A 236 25.59 -0.38 -3.44
CA GLU A 236 26.28 -1.62 -3.75
C GLU A 236 27.58 -1.72 -2.94
N LYS A 237 27.74 -2.82 -2.18
CA LYS A 237 28.96 -3.18 -1.47
C LYS A 237 29.33 -4.62 -1.77
N MET A 238 30.46 -4.81 -2.44
CA MET A 238 30.99 -6.16 -2.77
C MET A 238 29.95 -7.04 -3.50
N GLY A 239 29.20 -6.46 -4.45
CA GLY A 239 28.16 -7.16 -5.21
C GLY A 239 26.85 -7.41 -4.44
N VAL A 240 26.70 -6.85 -3.24
CA VAL A 240 25.47 -6.91 -2.44
C VAL A 240 24.82 -5.53 -2.42
N LEU A 241 23.53 -5.48 -2.77
CA LEU A 241 22.70 -4.29 -2.64
C LEU A 241 22.15 -4.18 -1.22
N ILE A 242 22.23 -2.97 -0.67
CA ILE A 242 21.88 -2.66 0.71
C ILE A 242 21.07 -1.36 0.70
N PRO A 243 19.88 -1.32 1.32
CA PRO A 243 19.11 -0.09 1.49
C PRO A 243 19.94 1.08 2.05
N ASP A 244 19.97 2.20 1.33
CA ASP A 244 20.73 3.39 1.69
C ASP A 244 19.99 4.24 2.72
N ARG A 245 20.09 3.82 3.98
CA ARG A 245 19.52 4.55 5.12
C ARG A 245 20.05 5.98 5.25
N LEU A 246 21.30 6.23 4.89
CA LEU A 246 21.90 7.55 5.08
C LEU A 246 21.38 8.57 4.05
N ALA A 247 21.05 8.09 2.86
CA ALA A 247 20.43 8.93 1.83
C ALA A 247 18.92 9.12 2.02
N ALA A 248 18.26 8.26 2.81
CA ALA A 248 16.81 8.25 2.98
C ALA A 248 16.18 9.62 3.28
N PRO A 249 16.71 10.48 4.18
CA PRO A 249 16.11 11.81 4.42
C PRO A 249 16.05 12.69 3.17
N ARG A 250 16.97 12.50 2.22
CA ARG A 250 17.02 13.25 0.95
C ARG A 250 16.14 12.61 -0.11
N THR A 251 16.20 11.29 -0.28
CA THR A 251 15.40 10.61 -1.31
C THR A 251 13.92 10.68 -0.96
N ASN A 252 13.57 10.50 0.32
CA ASN A 252 12.20 10.63 0.82
C ASN A 252 11.72 12.08 0.97
N ALA A 253 12.44 13.07 0.44
CA ALA A 253 11.99 14.45 0.44
C ALA A 253 10.81 14.64 -0.54
N PRO A 254 9.93 15.62 -0.29
CA PRO A 254 8.84 15.96 -1.20
C PRO A 254 9.31 16.76 -2.42
N THR A 255 10.47 17.41 -2.33
CA THR A 255 11.02 18.26 -3.39
C THR A 255 12.54 18.21 -3.37
N GLY A 256 13.17 18.58 -4.49
CA GLY A 256 14.63 18.64 -4.62
C GLY A 256 15.19 17.49 -5.44
N LYS A 257 16.48 17.56 -5.74
CA LYS A 257 17.15 16.60 -6.63
C LYS A 257 17.22 15.20 -5.99
N GLY A 258 16.74 14.19 -6.71
CA GLY A 258 16.70 12.79 -6.24
C GLY A 258 15.57 12.50 -5.25
N SER A 259 14.65 13.45 -5.06
CA SER A 259 13.51 13.32 -4.15
C SER A 259 12.33 12.56 -4.79
N ILE A 260 11.37 12.11 -3.98
CA ILE A 260 10.09 11.55 -4.44
C ILE A 260 9.44 12.51 -5.44
N GLY A 261 9.31 13.79 -5.10
CA GLY A 261 8.65 14.77 -5.97
C GLY A 261 9.34 14.93 -7.33
N ALA A 262 10.68 14.91 -7.36
CA ALA A 262 11.42 15.00 -8.61
C ALA A 262 11.17 13.79 -9.53
N GLN A 263 11.14 12.57 -8.99
CA GLN A 263 10.84 11.39 -9.80
C GLN A 263 9.35 11.34 -10.19
N VAL A 264 8.44 11.77 -9.32
CA VAL A 264 7.01 11.90 -9.63
C VAL A 264 6.78 12.86 -10.79
N ASP A 265 7.44 14.02 -10.80
CA ASP A 265 7.33 15.00 -11.88
C ASP A 265 7.85 14.42 -13.20
N LEU A 266 9.01 13.74 -13.16
CA LEU A 266 9.57 13.02 -14.31
C LEU A 266 8.59 11.96 -14.85
N CYS A 267 8.07 11.11 -13.97
CA CYS A 267 7.09 10.08 -14.32
C CYS A 267 5.81 10.68 -14.91
N THR A 268 5.32 11.78 -14.33
CA THR A 268 4.10 12.45 -14.79
C THR A 268 4.30 13.04 -16.18
N ALA A 269 5.46 13.63 -16.46
CA ALA A 269 5.80 14.14 -17.78
C ALA A 269 5.87 13.03 -18.85
N LEU A 270 6.33 11.83 -18.47
CA LEU A 270 6.46 10.69 -19.39
C LEU A 270 5.15 9.95 -19.63
N HIS A 271 4.31 9.80 -18.59
CA HIS A 271 3.12 8.92 -18.60
C HIS A 271 1.79 9.68 -18.57
N GLY A 272 1.82 11.01 -18.48
CA GLY A 272 0.63 11.88 -18.53
C GLY A 272 -0.25 11.84 -17.28
N ARG A 273 0.16 11.14 -16.22
CA ARG A 273 -0.55 11.04 -14.94
C ARG A 273 0.45 10.76 -13.81
N LYS A 274 0.03 10.95 -12.57
CA LYS A 274 0.83 10.66 -11.37
C LYS A 274 0.84 9.16 -11.04
N PRO A 275 1.89 8.65 -10.36
CA PRO A 275 1.94 7.27 -9.92
C PRO A 275 0.83 6.95 -8.94
N ASN A 276 0.32 5.72 -9.02
CA ASN A 276 -0.62 5.22 -8.03
C ASN A 276 0.10 4.87 -6.73
N VAL A 277 1.36 4.44 -6.82
CA VAL A 277 2.16 4.08 -5.66
C VAL A 277 3.60 4.54 -5.87
N VAL A 278 4.20 5.12 -4.84
CA VAL A 278 5.65 5.30 -4.72
C VAL A 278 6.11 4.48 -3.53
N LEU A 279 6.86 3.42 -3.77
CA LEU A 279 7.42 2.56 -2.72
C LEU A 279 8.72 3.18 -2.19
N VAL A 280 8.85 3.23 -0.86
CA VAL A 280 10.02 3.84 -0.18
C VAL A 280 10.52 2.98 0.97
N ASP A 281 11.82 3.09 1.24
CA ASP A 281 12.47 2.59 2.45
C ASP A 281 12.56 3.68 3.51
N PHE A 282 12.64 3.27 4.77
CA PHE A 282 12.83 4.15 5.94
C PHE A 282 11.84 5.32 5.95
N LEU A 283 10.55 5.01 5.82
CA LEU A 283 9.51 6.01 5.58
C LEU A 283 9.36 7.07 6.69
N ASN A 284 9.95 6.84 7.86
CA ASN A 284 10.05 7.79 8.97
C ASN A 284 11.25 8.75 8.85
N GLN A 285 11.99 8.72 7.74
CA GLN A 285 13.06 9.65 7.40
C GLN A 285 12.66 10.45 6.17
N GLY A 286 12.70 11.78 6.25
CA GLY A 286 12.16 12.67 5.21
C GLY A 286 10.71 13.08 5.48
N ASP A 287 10.03 13.57 4.45
CA ASP A 287 8.63 14.03 4.53
C ASP A 287 7.83 13.42 3.38
N VAL A 288 7.67 12.10 3.48
CA VAL A 288 6.96 11.28 2.48
C VAL A 288 5.49 11.67 2.39
N PHE A 289 4.86 12.08 3.50
CA PHE A 289 3.43 12.42 3.51
C PHE A 289 3.16 13.75 2.81
N ARG A 290 4.07 14.74 2.91
CA ARG A 290 3.97 15.92 2.06
C ARG A 290 4.09 15.58 0.58
N ALA A 291 4.95 14.62 0.21
CA ALA A 291 5.05 14.15 -1.16
C ALA A 291 3.73 13.47 -1.61
N GLN A 292 3.11 12.66 -0.73
CA GLN A 292 1.80 12.06 -0.96
C GLN A 292 0.71 13.12 -1.19
N ASP A 293 0.71 14.16 -0.37
CA ASP A 293 -0.27 15.23 -0.43
C ASP A 293 -0.14 16.02 -1.73
N MET A 294 1.10 16.33 -2.15
CA MET A 294 1.38 16.92 -3.46
C MET A 294 0.90 16.04 -4.63
N MET A 295 1.08 14.72 -4.54
CA MET A 295 0.55 13.79 -5.54
C MET A 295 -0.98 13.83 -5.58
N ASN A 296 -1.65 13.97 -4.44
CA ASN A 296 -3.10 13.99 -4.37
C ASN A 296 -3.72 15.40 -4.46
N ALA A 297 -2.92 16.47 -4.50
CA ALA A 297 -3.36 17.86 -4.47
C ALA A 297 -4.29 18.17 -3.28
N VAL A 298 -3.83 17.81 -2.07
CA VAL A 298 -4.50 18.07 -0.78
C VAL A 298 -3.57 18.72 0.22
#